data_AF-A0A2K1K3L5-F1
#
_entry.id   AF-A0A2K1K3L5-F1
#
_cell.length_a   1.000
_cell.length_b   1.000
_cell.length_c   1.000
_cell.angle_alpha   90.00
_cell.angle_beta   90.00
_cell.angle_gamma   90.00
#
_symmetry.space_group_name_H-M   'P 1'
#
loop_
_entity.id
_entity.type
_entity.pdbx_description
1 polymer ?
#
loop_
_entity_poly.entity_id
_entity_poly.type
_entity_poly.pdbx_seq_one_letter_code
_entity_poly.pdbx_strand_id
1 'polypeptide(L)'
;MAIVKAAYVVVVTCFVIATVVDGKIEKEVTELQIGVKFKPNSCQLKAHNGDSVSVHYRGTLTDGTLFDESYGRGQPFDFKLGQGSVIKGWDQGILGMGVGEKRKLKIPAKLGYGAQGAPPKIPGGATLIFETELVAVNLKTGSGLEDVKDSGVNVDEF
;
A
#
# COMPACT_ATOMS: atom_id res chain seq x y z
N MET A 1 61.94 -14.79 -42.63
CA MET A 1 60.77 -15.69 -42.58
C MET A 1 61.00 -16.68 -41.45
N ALA A 2 60.22 -16.86 -40.38
CA ALA A 2 59.05 -16.20 -39.81
C ALA A 2 59.08 -16.55 -38.30
N ILE A 3 59.00 -15.58 -37.41
CA ILE A 3 57.86 -15.31 -36.51
C ILE A 3 57.48 -16.51 -35.59
N VAL A 4 57.97 -16.42 -34.35
CA VAL A 4 57.32 -16.80 -33.08
C VAL A 4 55.87 -17.30 -33.17
N LYS A 5 55.59 -18.54 -32.73
CA LYS A 5 54.29 -18.90 -32.13
C LYS A 5 54.48 -19.91 -31.00
N ALA A 6 54.79 -19.38 -29.82
CA ALA A 6 54.32 -19.96 -28.58
C ALA A 6 52.78 -19.95 -28.64
N ALA A 7 52.18 -21.08 -29.03
CA ALA A 7 50.75 -21.31 -28.88
C ALA A 7 50.55 -22.13 -27.61
N TYR A 8 50.93 -21.51 -26.49
CA TYR A 8 50.33 -21.81 -25.21
C TYR A 8 48.83 -21.64 -25.43
N VAL A 9 48.10 -22.75 -25.39
CA VAL A 9 46.64 -22.78 -25.48
C VAL A 9 46.12 -22.07 -24.23
N VAL A 10 46.08 -20.73 -24.28
CA VAL A 10 45.34 -19.82 -23.40
C VAL A 10 43.84 -19.89 -23.76
N VAL A 11 43.35 -21.05 -24.20
CA VAL A 11 41.94 -21.23 -24.61
C VAL A 11 41.06 -21.55 -23.40
N VAL A 12 41.62 -21.67 -22.19
CA VAL A 12 40.85 -21.79 -20.94
C VAL A 12 40.72 -20.43 -20.21
N THR A 13 40.62 -19.33 -20.96
CA THR A 13 40.33 -18.00 -20.39
C THR A 13 39.21 -17.25 -21.11
N CYS A 14 38.25 -17.95 -21.71
CA CYS A 14 37.10 -17.28 -22.36
C CYS A 14 35.71 -17.75 -21.92
N PHE A 15 35.57 -18.66 -20.94
CA PHE A 15 34.25 -19.12 -20.51
C PHE A 15 34.08 -19.25 -18.98
N VAL A 16 34.68 -18.33 -18.22
CA VAL A 16 33.89 -17.76 -17.11
C VAL A 16 33.08 -16.65 -17.77
N ILE A 17 32.02 -17.03 -18.49
CA ILE A 17 30.91 -16.11 -18.68
C ILE A 17 30.46 -15.85 -17.26
N ALA A 18 30.92 -14.72 -16.70
CA ALA A 18 30.25 -14.08 -15.60
C ALA A 18 28.80 -14.00 -16.07
N THR A 19 27.96 -14.91 -15.59
CA THR A 19 26.53 -14.70 -15.58
C THR A 19 26.41 -13.43 -14.76
N VAL A 20 26.33 -12.30 -15.47
CA VAL A 20 25.93 -11.04 -14.91
C VAL A 20 24.53 -11.36 -14.42
N VAL A 21 24.46 -11.75 -13.15
CA VAL A 21 23.20 -11.80 -12.44
C VAL A 21 22.82 -10.34 -12.46
N ASP A 22 21.98 -9.96 -13.42
CA ASP A 22 21.18 -8.75 -13.37
C ASP A 22 20.29 -8.92 -12.14
N GLY A 23 20.93 -8.81 -10.97
CA GLY A 23 20.29 -8.64 -9.70
C GLY A 23 19.59 -7.32 -9.85
N LYS A 24 18.32 -7.39 -10.26
CA LYS A 24 17.39 -6.30 -10.06
C LYS A 24 17.53 -5.96 -8.58
N ILE A 25 18.28 -4.91 -8.29
CA ILE A 25 18.31 -4.29 -6.98
C ILE A 25 16.91 -3.71 -6.84
N GLU A 26 15.98 -4.53 -6.37
CA GLU A 26 14.67 -4.06 -5.96
C GLU A 26 14.94 -3.06 -4.85
N LYS A 27 14.75 -1.76 -5.16
CA LYS A 27 14.84 -0.71 -4.15
C LYS A 27 13.98 -1.12 -2.97
N GLU A 28 14.65 -1.42 -1.86
CA GLU A 28 14.00 -1.72 -0.60
C GLU A 28 13.05 -0.56 -0.29
N VAL A 29 11.76 -0.87 -0.17
CA VAL A 29 10.79 0.14 0.22
C VAL A 29 10.94 0.32 1.70
N THR A 30 11.47 1.46 2.12
CA THR A 30 11.67 1.78 3.53
C THR A 30 10.47 2.50 4.12
N GLU A 31 9.71 3.24 3.33
CA GLU A 31 8.57 4.06 3.76
C GLU A 31 7.27 3.62 3.10
N LEU A 32 6.14 3.94 3.73
CA LEU A 32 4.82 3.75 3.13
C LEU A 32 4.69 4.55 1.84
N GLN A 33 4.29 3.90 0.75
CA GLN A 33 3.97 4.58 -0.51
C GLN A 33 2.47 4.50 -0.76
N ILE A 34 1.85 5.66 -1.00
CA ILE A 34 0.41 5.80 -1.22
C ILE A 34 0.18 6.31 -2.64
N GLY A 35 -0.46 5.51 -3.48
CA GLY A 35 -0.91 5.92 -4.82
C GLY A 35 -2.43 6.00 -4.88
N VAL A 36 -2.99 7.17 -5.19
CA VAL A 36 -4.44 7.30 -5.43
C VAL A 36 -4.77 6.72 -6.81
N LYS A 37 -5.64 5.71 -6.84
CA LYS A 37 -6.08 5.04 -8.07
C LYS A 37 -7.35 5.65 -8.64
N PHE A 38 -8.24 6.09 -7.76
CA PHE A 38 -9.49 6.73 -8.12
C PHE A 38 -9.90 7.66 -6.99
N LYS A 39 -10.34 8.87 -7.32
CA LYS A 39 -10.86 9.85 -6.36
C LYS A 39 -12.21 10.37 -6.89
N PRO A 40 -13.30 10.23 -6.12
CA PRO A 40 -14.59 10.80 -6.49
C PRO A 40 -14.50 12.33 -6.65
N ASN A 41 -15.27 12.88 -7.60
CA ASN A 41 -15.31 14.33 -7.87
C ASN A 41 -15.79 15.14 -6.66
N SER A 42 -16.71 14.58 -5.88
CA SER A 42 -17.18 15.14 -4.62
C SER A 42 -17.03 14.11 -3.52
N CYS A 43 -16.19 14.41 -2.54
CA CYS A 43 -16.05 13.61 -1.33
C CYS A 43 -16.73 14.35 -0.19
N GLN A 44 -17.96 13.95 0.14
CA GLN A 44 -18.72 14.57 1.24
C GLN A 44 -18.26 14.08 2.61
N LEU A 45 -17.67 12.88 2.69
CA LEU A 45 -17.23 12.27 3.95
C LEU A 45 -15.84 11.68 3.81
N LYS A 46 -14.93 12.14 4.67
CA LYS A 46 -13.54 11.68 4.74
C LYS A 46 -13.30 10.91 6.03
N ALA A 47 -12.41 9.92 5.94
CA ALA A 47 -12.00 9.13 7.09
C ALA A 47 -11.01 9.89 7.98
N HIS A 48 -11.33 10.02 9.27
CA HIS A 48 -10.50 10.63 10.29
C HIS A 48 -10.14 9.63 11.40
N ASN A 49 -9.15 9.98 12.22
CA ASN A 49 -8.78 9.17 13.37
C ASN A 49 -9.97 9.00 14.33
N GLY A 50 -10.22 7.75 14.71
CA GLY A 50 -11.30 7.37 15.61
C GLY A 50 -12.62 7.00 14.92
N ASP A 51 -12.76 7.26 13.62
CA ASP A 51 -13.91 6.79 12.85
C ASP A 51 -13.91 5.28 12.73
N SER A 52 -15.11 4.70 12.65
CA SER A 52 -15.27 3.33 12.19
C SER A 52 -15.40 3.35 10.68
N VAL A 53 -14.50 2.66 9.97
CA VAL A 53 -14.44 2.67 8.51
C VAL A 53 -14.65 1.27 7.96
N SER A 54 -15.27 1.19 6.78
CA SER A 54 -15.49 -0.06 6.04
C SER A 54 -14.66 -0.02 4.75
N VAL A 55 -13.75 -0.98 4.57
CA VAL A 55 -12.80 -0.99 3.44
C VAL A 55 -12.88 -2.30 2.66
N HIS A 56 -13.07 -2.19 1.35
CA HIS A 56 -12.78 -3.29 0.43
C HIS A 56 -11.29 -3.32 0.09
N TYR A 57 -10.71 -4.51 -0.04
CA TYR A 57 -9.28 -4.63 -0.30
C TYR A 57 -8.91 -5.93 -1.02
N ARG A 58 -7.74 -5.87 -1.65
CA ARG A 58 -6.98 -7.01 -2.17
C ARG A 58 -5.53 -6.86 -1.71
N GLY A 59 -5.01 -7.86 -1.02
CA GLY A 59 -3.65 -7.92 -0.46
C GLY A 59 -2.78 -8.95 -1.18
N THR A 60 -1.67 -8.48 -1.74
CA THR A 60 -0.71 -9.29 -2.50
C THR A 60 0.72 -9.07 -2.02
N LEU A 61 1.59 -10.07 -2.17
CA LEU A 61 3.03 -9.91 -2.06
C LEU A 61 3.60 -9.20 -3.29
N THR A 62 4.87 -8.79 -3.26
CA THR A 62 5.52 -8.07 -4.37
C THR A 62 5.64 -8.90 -5.65
N ASP A 63 5.63 -10.22 -5.54
CA ASP A 63 5.58 -11.17 -6.67
C ASP A 63 4.17 -11.33 -7.27
N GLY A 64 3.15 -10.69 -6.69
CA GLY A 64 1.76 -10.78 -7.10
C GLY A 64 0.95 -11.87 -6.42
N THR A 65 1.55 -12.70 -5.55
CA THR A 65 0.86 -13.75 -4.81
C THR A 65 -0.21 -13.16 -3.90
N LEU A 66 -1.46 -13.54 -4.13
CA LEU A 66 -2.60 -13.14 -3.30
C LEU A 66 -2.54 -13.86 -1.94
N PHE A 67 -2.58 -13.10 -0.84
CA PHE A 67 -2.69 -13.68 0.50
C PHE A 67 -4.10 -13.51 1.10
N ASP A 68 -4.80 -12.43 0.77
CA ASP A 68 -6.14 -12.15 1.27
C ASP A 68 -6.88 -11.10 0.42
N GLU A 69 -8.21 -11.18 0.36
CA GLU A 69 -9.08 -10.16 -0.25
C GLU A 69 -10.50 -10.22 0.35
N SER A 70 -11.18 -9.08 0.38
CA SER A 70 -12.57 -9.02 0.85
C SER A 70 -13.60 -9.24 -0.24
N TYR A 71 -13.26 -9.02 -1.52
CA TYR A 71 -14.18 -9.17 -2.65
C TYR A 71 -14.69 -10.60 -2.80
N GLY A 72 -13.84 -11.62 -2.61
CA GLY A 72 -14.25 -13.02 -2.67
C GLY A 72 -15.25 -13.41 -1.57
N ARG A 73 -15.30 -12.66 -0.46
CA ARG A 73 -16.27 -12.83 0.63
C ARG A 73 -17.53 -11.96 0.46
N GLY A 74 -17.51 -10.98 -0.45
CA GLY A 74 -18.60 -10.04 -0.65
C GLY A 74 -18.90 -9.13 0.54
N GLN A 75 -17.96 -9.00 1.50
CA GLN A 75 -18.14 -8.21 2.73
C GLN A 75 -16.90 -7.35 2.98
N PRO A 76 -17.02 -6.01 3.09
CA PRO A 76 -15.93 -5.13 3.50
C PRO A 76 -15.36 -5.50 4.87
N PHE A 77 -14.16 -5.00 5.16
CA PHE A 77 -13.57 -5.14 6.49
C PHE A 77 -13.75 -3.85 7.30
N ASP A 78 -14.35 -3.99 8.47
CA ASP A 78 -14.66 -2.89 9.37
C ASP A 78 -13.61 -2.79 10.48
N PHE A 79 -13.10 -1.58 10.71
CA PHE A 79 -12.17 -1.32 11.81
C PHE A 79 -12.21 0.14 12.26
N LYS A 80 -11.62 0.41 13.43
CA LYS A 80 -11.43 1.77 13.94
C LYS A 80 -10.12 2.35 13.43
N LEU A 81 -10.20 3.44 12.67
CA LEU A 81 -9.05 4.06 12.04
C LEU A 81 -8.17 4.79 13.06
N GLY A 82 -6.85 4.59 12.98
CA GLY A 82 -5.87 5.33 13.78
C GLY A 82 -5.77 4.87 15.23
N GLN A 83 -6.35 3.71 15.58
CA GLN A 83 -6.30 3.14 16.93
C GLN A 83 -5.38 1.92 17.04
N GLY A 84 -4.58 1.61 16.01
CA GLY A 84 -3.72 0.43 16.02
C GLY A 84 -4.49 -0.90 15.97
N SER A 85 -5.75 -0.86 15.50
CA SER A 85 -6.57 -2.07 15.30
C SER A 85 -6.14 -2.88 14.07
N VAL A 86 -5.35 -2.27 13.19
CA VAL A 86 -4.80 -2.83 11.96
C VAL A 86 -3.30 -2.54 11.88
N ILE A 87 -2.63 -3.09 10.86
CA ILE A 87 -1.22 -2.77 10.60
C ILE A 87 -1.02 -1.26 10.40
N LYS A 88 0.11 -0.71 10.86
CA LYS A 88 0.38 0.74 10.86
C LYS A 88 0.25 1.36 9.46
N GLY A 89 0.61 0.63 8.41
CA GLY A 89 0.49 1.10 7.04
C GLY A 89 -0.96 1.32 6.59
N TRP A 90 -1.93 0.61 7.17
CA TRP A 90 -3.35 0.86 6.93
C TRP A 90 -3.83 2.10 7.69
N ASP A 91 -3.49 2.22 8.97
CA ASP A 91 -3.85 3.41 9.76
C ASP A 91 -3.35 4.71 9.09
N GLN A 92 -2.13 4.68 8.54
CA GLN A 92 -1.57 5.82 7.79
C GLN A 92 -2.14 5.94 6.37
N GLY A 93 -2.30 4.81 5.66
CA GLY A 93 -2.67 4.79 4.25
C GLY A 93 -4.12 5.15 3.95
N ILE A 94 -5.03 4.88 4.90
CA ILE A 94 -6.47 5.12 4.77
C ILE A 94 -6.87 6.52 5.27
N LEU A 95 -6.05 7.15 6.10
CA LEU A 95 -6.34 8.48 6.63
C LEU A 95 -6.62 9.50 5.51
N GLY A 96 -7.69 10.27 5.69
CA GLY A 96 -8.13 11.29 4.75
C GLY A 96 -8.68 10.77 3.42
N MET A 97 -8.90 9.45 3.26
CA MET A 97 -9.64 8.90 2.12
C MET A 97 -11.06 9.42 2.12
N GLY A 98 -11.56 9.75 0.93
CA GLY A 98 -12.98 9.95 0.72
C GLY A 98 -13.75 8.65 0.50
N VAL A 99 -15.02 8.60 0.93
CA VAL A 99 -15.90 7.48 0.56
C VAL A 99 -15.94 7.32 -0.96
N GLY A 100 -15.68 6.11 -1.45
CA GLY A 100 -15.52 5.75 -2.87
C GLY A 100 -14.09 5.92 -3.41
N GLU A 101 -13.16 6.52 -2.67
CA GLU A 101 -11.75 6.64 -3.07
C GLU A 101 -11.08 5.27 -3.09
N LYS A 102 -10.22 5.04 -4.09
CA LYS A 102 -9.38 3.84 -4.19
C LYS A 102 -7.91 4.20 -4.10
N ARG A 103 -7.16 3.46 -3.29
CA ARG A 103 -5.71 3.65 -3.13
C ARG A 103 -4.96 2.34 -3.38
N LYS A 104 -3.71 2.48 -3.80
CA LYS A 104 -2.71 1.42 -3.80
C LYS A 104 -1.67 1.75 -2.74
N LEU A 105 -1.54 0.90 -1.74
CA LEU A 105 -0.59 1.04 -0.65
C LEU A 105 0.53 0.02 -0.84
N LYS A 106 1.79 0.50 -0.87
CA LYS A 106 2.97 -0.36 -0.78
C LYS A 106 3.55 -0.19 0.62
N ILE A 107 3.38 -1.21 1.44
CA ILE A 107 3.63 -1.17 2.87
C ILE A 107 4.91 -1.95 3.19
N PRO A 108 5.96 -1.29 3.69
CA PRO A 108 7.17 -1.98 4.10
C PRO A 108 6.92 -2.86 5.33
N ALA A 109 7.73 -3.89 5.53
CA ALA A 109 7.54 -4.85 6.63
C ALA A 109 7.40 -4.19 8.01
N LYS A 110 8.17 -3.12 8.28
CA LYS A 110 8.12 -2.35 9.54
C LYS A 110 6.76 -1.72 9.85
N LEU A 111 5.93 -1.49 8.82
CA LEU A 111 4.57 -0.96 8.93
C LEU A 111 3.50 -2.03 8.65
N GLY A 112 3.91 -3.26 8.36
CA GLY A 112 3.09 -4.44 8.14
C GLY A 112 3.27 -5.47 9.26
N TYR A 113 3.66 -6.69 8.90
CA TYR A 113 3.82 -7.83 9.82
C TYR A 113 5.25 -8.04 10.35
N GLY A 114 6.16 -7.09 10.10
CA GLY A 114 7.52 -7.12 10.64
C GLY A 114 8.36 -8.32 10.20
N ALA A 115 9.38 -8.64 10.98
CA ALA A 115 10.30 -9.74 10.72
C ALA A 115 9.65 -11.13 10.92
N GLN A 116 8.57 -11.19 11.70
CA GLN A 116 7.85 -12.41 12.02
C GLN A 116 6.88 -12.82 10.90
N GLY A 117 6.32 -11.85 10.16
CA GLY A 117 5.31 -12.12 9.14
C GLY A 117 3.99 -12.60 9.75
N ALA A 118 3.17 -13.24 8.92
CA ALA A 118 1.96 -13.95 9.33
C ALA A 118 1.89 -15.30 8.57
N PRO A 119 2.65 -16.31 9.03
CA PRO A 119 2.70 -17.62 8.38
C PRO A 119 1.32 -18.31 8.32
N PRO A 120 1.06 -19.14 7.30
CA PRO A 120 1.97 -19.49 6.20
C PRO A 120 1.94 -18.49 5.02
N LYS A 121 1.02 -17.53 5.02
CA LYS A 121 0.71 -16.72 3.84
C LYS A 121 1.62 -15.51 3.64
N ILE A 122 2.12 -14.93 4.73
CA ILE A 122 2.95 -13.72 4.70
C ILE A 122 4.29 -14.07 5.35
N PRO A 123 5.38 -14.15 4.58
CA PRO A 123 6.69 -14.41 5.16
C PRO A 123 7.19 -13.21 5.99
N GLY A 124 8.14 -13.48 6.87
CA GLY A 124 8.85 -12.43 7.61
C GLY A 124 9.57 -11.46 6.68
N GLY A 125 9.55 -10.17 7.00
CA GLY A 125 10.21 -9.13 6.20
C GLY A 125 9.49 -8.77 4.89
N ALA A 126 8.29 -9.31 4.65
CA ALA A 126 7.55 -9.06 3.42
C ALA A 126 7.13 -7.59 3.28
N THR A 127 7.31 -7.04 2.07
CA THR A 127 6.61 -5.83 1.62
C THR A 127 5.24 -6.22 1.07
N LEU A 128 4.20 -5.51 1.49
CA LEU A 128 2.82 -5.81 1.13
C LEU A 128 2.29 -4.81 0.12
N ILE A 129 1.48 -5.29 -0.82
CA ILE A 129 0.77 -4.47 -1.79
C ILE A 129 -0.72 -4.60 -1.53
N PHE A 130 -1.36 -3.51 -1.13
CA PHE A 130 -2.81 -3.44 -0.96
C PHE A 130 -3.43 -2.54 -2.01
N GLU A 131 -4.51 -3.00 -2.61
CA GLU A 131 -5.45 -2.15 -3.35
C GLU A 131 -6.70 -2.03 -2.48
N THR A 132 -7.05 -0.81 -2.09
CA THR A 132 -8.11 -0.51 -1.12
C THR A 132 -9.17 0.39 -1.72
N GLU A 133 -10.40 0.27 -1.22
CA GLU A 133 -11.55 1.09 -1.56
C GLU A 133 -12.30 1.42 -0.27
N LEU A 134 -12.43 2.71 0.05
CA LEU A 134 -13.19 3.13 1.24
C LEU A 134 -14.68 3.10 0.90
N VAL A 135 -15.43 2.21 1.55
CA VAL A 135 -16.86 1.98 1.27
C VAL A 135 -17.75 2.84 2.15
N ALA A 136 -17.39 3.01 3.42
CA ALA A 136 -18.16 3.79 4.37
C ALA A 136 -17.29 4.37 5.49
N VAL A 137 -17.77 5.46 6.08
CA VAL A 137 -17.25 6.06 7.31
C VAL A 137 -18.44 6.25 8.24
N ASN A 138 -18.41 5.58 9.38
CA ASN A 138 -19.36 5.75 10.47
C ASN A 138 -18.69 6.65 11.51
N LEU A 139 -19.10 7.91 11.51
CA LEU A 139 -18.57 8.94 12.40
C LEU A 139 -18.77 8.54 13.85
N LYS A 140 -17.77 8.82 14.68
CA LYS A 140 -18.00 8.87 16.11
C LYS A 140 -18.99 10.01 16.37
N THR A 141 -20.17 9.70 16.88
CA THR A 141 -21.13 10.69 17.39
C THR A 141 -20.42 11.54 18.46
N GLY A 142 -19.91 12.70 18.04
CA GLY A 142 -19.05 13.55 18.87
C GLY A 142 -18.01 14.39 18.10
N SER A 143 -17.75 14.13 16.82
CA SER A 143 -16.86 14.99 16.01
C SER A 143 -17.35 15.11 14.57
N GLY A 144 -17.81 16.30 14.18
CA GLY A 144 -18.03 16.66 12.77
C GLY A 144 -19.45 17.03 12.35
N LEU A 145 -20.14 17.88 13.12
CA LEU A 145 -21.22 18.75 12.59
C LEU A 145 -20.74 20.21 12.42
N GLU A 146 -19.42 20.46 12.44
CA GLU A 146 -18.88 21.83 12.39
C GLU A 146 -18.42 22.30 11.01
N ASP A 147 -18.32 21.43 10.00
CA ASP A 147 -17.83 21.82 8.66
C ASP A 147 -18.94 22.14 7.63
N VAL A 148 -20.19 22.38 8.08
CA VAL A 148 -21.29 22.89 7.22
C VAL A 148 -21.87 24.17 7.82
N LYS A 149 -21.03 25.20 8.00
CA LYS A 149 -21.48 26.59 8.19
C LYS A 149 -20.54 27.56 7.47
N ASP A 150 -20.48 27.45 6.14
CA ASP A 150 -20.11 28.62 5.33
C ASP A 150 -20.72 28.50 3.94
N SER A 151 -22.02 28.79 3.83
CA SER A 151 -22.70 29.14 2.59
C SER A 151 -24.11 29.69 2.91
N GLY A 152 -24.15 31.00 3.21
CA GLY A 152 -25.31 31.87 2.91
C GLY A 152 -26.48 31.90 3.88
N VAL A 153 -26.52 32.93 4.73
CA VAL A 153 -27.75 33.71 4.96
C VAL A 153 -27.36 35.19 5.02
N ASN A 154 -27.77 35.95 4.01
CA ASN A 154 -27.83 37.40 4.07
C ASN A 154 -29.05 37.72 4.94
N VAL A 155 -28.84 38.29 6.13
CA VAL A 155 -29.93 38.87 6.92
C VAL A 155 -30.01 40.36 6.62
N ASP A 156 -30.69 40.66 5.52
CA ASP A 156 -31.30 41.97 5.34
C ASP A 156 -32.57 41.99 6.21
N GLU A 157 -32.58 42.69 7.36
CA GLU A 157 -33.76 43.39 7.88
C GLU A 157 -33.45 44.22 9.17
N PHE A 158 -33.68 45.53 9.02
CA PHE A 158 -33.66 46.69 9.94
C PHE A 158 -32.31 47.25 10.42
#